data_AF-A0A8J6TAA7-F1
#
_entry.id   AF-A0A8J6TAA7-F1
#
_cell.length_a   1.000
_cell.length_b   1.000
_cell.length_c   1.000
_cell.angle_alpha   90.00
_cell.angle_beta   90.00
_cell.angle_gamma   90.00
#
_symmetry.space_group_name_H-M   'P 1'
#
loop_
_entity.id
_entity.type
_entity.pdbx_description
1 polymer ?
#
loop_
_entity_poly.entity_id
_entity_poly.type
_entity_poly.pdbx_seq_one_letter_code
_entity_poly.pdbx_strand_id
1 'polypeptide(L)'
;MAKKETLFLTRTEALEAICRDFRQYDPQIMLFCQIIRLIFGGDIVAKREEQKNGAWISLPGRRDMRWMDGAEMVEYLCDSLDSDLSVSLVASICARVFQTRASVEVDSATGQEGVSIETGMEDFTCRQCGQCCRTLDYQREVIEKDVALWEELGRSDILRWVGVFTGESNKKSYRIWTTPGTTEFAEGCPFLKRISSENRSVCMIQDVKPGICRQYPSSRKHAVMTGCPGFKGSRFKG
;
A
#
# COMPACT_ATOMS: atom_id res chain seq x y z
N MET A 1 29.61 3.45 -0.74
CA MET A 1 28.19 3.84 -0.63
C MET A 1 27.38 2.55 -0.68
N ALA A 2 26.50 2.30 0.30
CA ALA A 2 25.66 1.10 0.26
C ALA A 2 24.75 1.16 -0.97
N LYS A 3 24.60 0.04 -1.68
CA LYS A 3 23.66 -0.07 -2.80
C LYS A 3 22.26 0.13 -2.23
N LYS A 4 21.53 1.13 -2.74
CA LYS A 4 20.14 1.35 -2.33
C LYS A 4 19.27 0.23 -2.85
N GLU A 5 18.32 -0.22 -2.05
CA GLU A 5 17.33 -1.19 -2.47
C GLU A 5 16.29 -0.50 -3.37
N THR A 6 16.09 -1.06 -4.54
CA THR A 6 15.15 -0.56 -5.55
C THR A 6 14.17 -1.65 -5.96
N LEU A 7 12.98 -1.22 -6.35
CA LEU A 7 11.96 -2.07 -6.96
C LEU A 7 11.72 -1.57 -8.38
N PHE A 8 11.89 -2.45 -9.36
CA PHE A 8 11.47 -2.18 -10.73
C PHE A 8 9.99 -2.52 -10.88
N LEU A 9 9.24 -1.61 -11.49
CA LEU A 9 7.85 -1.80 -11.87
C LEU A 9 7.69 -1.49 -13.35
N THR A 10 6.96 -2.32 -14.08
CA THR A 10 6.44 -1.93 -15.39
C THR A 10 5.54 -0.70 -15.24
N ARG A 11 5.29 0.03 -16.34
CA ARG A 11 4.39 1.18 -16.32
C ARG A 11 3.02 0.84 -15.70
N THR A 12 2.43 -0.29 -16.09
CA THR A 12 1.13 -0.74 -15.56
C THR A 12 1.20 -0.99 -14.06
N GLU A 13 2.22 -1.72 -13.59
CA GLU A 13 2.39 -1.98 -12.16
C GLU A 13 2.63 -0.70 -11.36
N ALA A 14 3.34 0.28 -11.91
CA ALA A 14 3.57 1.57 -11.28
C ALA A 14 2.25 2.37 -11.12
N LEU A 15 1.40 2.41 -12.15
CA LEU A 15 0.08 3.05 -12.09
C LEU A 15 -0.83 2.36 -11.07
N GLU A 16 -0.86 1.02 -11.06
CA GLU A 16 -1.58 0.26 -10.05
C GLU A 16 -1.08 0.54 -8.63
N ALA A 17 0.24 0.58 -8.45
CA ALA A 17 0.85 0.87 -7.15
C ALA A 17 0.51 2.28 -6.65
N ILE A 18 0.49 3.28 -7.54
CA ILE A 18 0.05 4.65 -7.21
C ILE A 18 -1.41 4.64 -6.72
N CYS A 19 -2.30 4.00 -7.47
CA CYS A 19 -3.71 3.93 -7.12
C CYS A 19 -3.98 3.17 -5.82
N ARG A 20 -3.21 2.10 -5.54
CA ARG A 20 -3.27 1.40 -4.26
C ARG A 20 -2.83 2.32 -3.12
N ASP A 21 -1.74 3.07 -3.29
CA ASP A 21 -1.27 4.04 -2.28
C ASP A 21 -2.30 5.14 -1.99
N PHE A 22 -2.97 5.67 -3.02
CA PHE A 22 -4.03 6.67 -2.85
C PHE A 22 -5.20 6.17 -2.01
N ARG A 23 -5.59 4.91 -2.18
CA ARG A 23 -6.70 4.28 -1.45
C ARG A 23 -6.29 3.75 -0.07
N GLN A 24 -4.99 3.59 0.19
CA GLN A 24 -4.50 2.93 1.40
C GLN A 24 -4.52 3.85 2.65
N TYR A 25 -4.42 5.18 2.47
CA TYR A 25 -4.30 6.14 3.57
C TYR A 25 -5.38 7.21 3.50
N ASP A 26 -5.50 8.00 4.58
CA ASP A 26 -6.33 9.22 4.54
C ASP A 26 -5.94 10.11 3.36
N PRO A 27 -6.91 10.79 2.71
CA PRO A 27 -6.65 11.56 1.50
C PRO A 27 -5.54 12.61 1.66
N GLN A 28 -4.50 12.47 0.83
CA GLN A 28 -3.33 13.35 0.84
C GLN A 28 -3.56 14.56 -0.08
N ILE A 29 -4.52 15.44 0.26
CA ILE A 29 -5.03 16.50 -0.64
C ILE A 29 -3.92 17.37 -1.25
N MET A 30 -2.88 17.74 -0.49
CA MET A 30 -1.73 18.50 -1.04
C MET A 30 -1.02 17.75 -2.17
N LEU A 31 -0.74 16.46 -1.94
CA LEU A 31 -0.11 15.59 -2.93
C LEU A 31 -1.03 15.46 -4.15
N PHE A 32 -2.32 15.21 -3.95
CA PHE A 32 -3.29 15.06 -5.02
C PHE A 32 -3.33 16.30 -5.92
N CYS A 33 -3.38 17.50 -5.35
CA CYS A 33 -3.29 18.74 -6.14
C CYS A 33 -1.98 18.87 -6.93
N GLN A 34 -0.86 18.40 -6.39
CA GLN A 34 0.42 18.41 -7.12
C GLN A 34 0.41 17.41 -8.28
N ILE A 35 -0.16 16.22 -8.10
CA ILE A 35 -0.27 15.21 -9.15
C ILE A 35 -1.21 15.67 -10.27
N ILE A 36 -2.37 16.25 -9.93
CA ILE A 36 -3.29 16.83 -10.94
C ILE A 36 -2.53 17.84 -11.83
N ARG A 37 -1.74 18.74 -11.24
CA ARG A 37 -0.94 19.72 -12.02
C ARG A 37 0.15 19.08 -12.87
N LEU A 38 0.66 17.91 -12.48
CA LEU A 38 1.64 17.19 -13.30
C LEU A 38 0.98 16.51 -14.50
N ILE A 39 -0.20 15.91 -14.30
CA ILE A 39 -0.93 15.20 -15.36
C ILE A 39 -1.49 16.20 -16.38
N PHE A 40 -2.14 17.27 -15.89
CA PHE A 40 -2.89 18.21 -16.72
C PHE A 40 -2.16 19.54 -16.98
N GLY A 41 -0.93 19.70 -16.47
CA GLY A 41 -0.17 20.94 -16.64
C GLY A 41 -0.86 22.16 -16.04
N GLY A 42 -0.78 23.29 -16.75
CA GLY A 42 -1.37 24.57 -16.35
C GLY A 42 -2.88 24.69 -16.61
N ASP A 43 -3.48 23.70 -17.26
CA ASP A 43 -4.88 23.76 -17.71
C ASP A 43 -5.88 23.49 -16.58
N ILE A 44 -5.41 22.97 -15.44
CA ILE A 44 -6.23 22.74 -14.25
C ILE A 44 -5.71 23.54 -13.06
N VAL A 45 -6.61 24.34 -12.48
CA VAL A 45 -6.43 25.02 -11.21
C VAL A 45 -7.02 24.15 -10.10
N ALA A 46 -6.17 23.81 -9.14
CA ALA A 46 -6.57 23.19 -7.88
C ALA A 46 -6.37 24.18 -6.73
N LYS A 47 -7.46 24.52 -6.04
CA LYS A 47 -7.48 25.41 -4.86
C LYS A 47 -7.98 24.66 -3.65
N ARG A 48 -7.13 24.58 -2.63
CA ARG A 48 -7.49 24.02 -1.33
C ARG A 48 -8.17 25.05 -0.44
N GLU A 49 -8.98 24.54 0.48
CA GLU A 49 -9.40 25.28 1.67
C GLU A 49 -8.73 24.67 2.89
N GLU A 50 -8.27 25.51 3.82
CA GLU A 50 -7.65 25.02 5.05
C GLU A 50 -8.64 24.20 5.87
N GLN A 51 -8.14 23.14 6.51
CA GLN A 51 -8.90 22.21 7.36
C GLN A 51 -9.99 21.39 6.66
N LYS A 52 -10.18 21.52 5.35
CA LYS A 52 -11.10 20.66 4.59
C LYS A 52 -10.38 19.51 3.92
N ASN A 53 -11.03 18.35 3.91
CA ASN A 53 -10.55 17.16 3.24
C ASN A 53 -11.00 17.15 1.76
N GLY A 54 -10.54 18.15 0.99
CA GLY A 54 -10.92 18.30 -0.41
C GLY A 54 -10.31 19.54 -1.06
N ALA A 55 -10.60 19.73 -2.34
CA ALA A 55 -10.16 20.88 -3.11
C ALA A 55 -11.18 21.27 -4.17
N TRP A 56 -11.21 22.56 -4.51
CA TRP A 56 -11.84 23.06 -5.71
C TRP A 56 -10.95 22.74 -6.92
N ILE A 57 -11.49 22.05 -7.91
CA ILE A 57 -10.80 21.66 -9.14
C ILE A 57 -11.54 22.28 -10.34
N SER A 58 -10.82 22.97 -11.22
CA SER A 58 -11.36 23.36 -12.53
C SER A 58 -11.30 22.17 -13.47
N LEU A 59 -12.43 21.75 -14.03
CA LEU A 59 -12.46 20.63 -14.98
C LEU A 59 -12.33 21.14 -16.42
N PRO A 60 -11.63 20.41 -17.31
CA PRO A 60 -11.56 20.75 -18.73
C PRO A 60 -12.97 20.96 -19.32
N GLY A 61 -13.15 22.04 -20.07
CA GLY A 61 -14.43 22.38 -20.69
C GLY A 61 -15.50 22.96 -19.75
N ARG A 62 -15.19 23.22 -18.47
CA ARG A 62 -16.09 23.91 -17.53
C ARG A 62 -15.52 25.27 -17.12
N ARG A 63 -16.41 26.26 -16.99
CA ARG A 63 -16.03 27.62 -16.52
C ARG A 63 -15.91 27.69 -15.00
N ASP A 64 -16.70 26.91 -14.28
CA ASP A 64 -16.74 26.94 -12.82
C ASP A 64 -15.93 25.79 -12.20
N MET A 65 -15.33 26.07 -11.04
CA MET A 65 -14.66 25.05 -10.25
C MET A 65 -15.69 24.15 -9.55
N ARG A 66 -15.37 22.87 -9.45
CA ARG A 66 -16.14 21.90 -8.66
C ARG A 66 -15.38 21.56 -7.39
N TRP A 67 -16.08 21.55 -6.25
CA TRP A 67 -15.54 20.96 -5.04
C TRP A 67 -15.49 19.44 -5.20
N MET A 68 -14.32 18.86 -4.92
CA MET A 68 -14.12 17.42 -4.80
C MET A 68 -13.60 17.12 -3.40
N ASP A 69 -14.28 16.23 -2.69
CA ASP A 69 -13.75 15.71 -1.44
C ASP A 69 -12.58 14.73 -1.69
N GLY A 70 -11.91 14.33 -0.61
CA GLY A 70 -10.74 13.48 -0.71
C GLY A 70 -10.98 12.13 -1.39
N ALA A 71 -12.16 11.52 -1.20
CA ALA A 71 -12.49 10.25 -1.83
C ALA A 71 -12.78 10.43 -3.33
N GLU A 72 -13.53 11.48 -3.68
CA GLU A 72 -13.76 11.87 -5.08
C GLU A 72 -12.45 12.17 -5.80
N MET A 73 -11.49 12.82 -5.14
CA MET A 73 -10.18 13.11 -5.71
C MET A 73 -9.36 11.84 -5.97
N VAL A 74 -9.45 10.83 -5.11
CA VAL A 74 -8.76 9.54 -5.31
C VAL A 74 -9.26 8.86 -6.58
N GLU A 75 -10.58 8.75 -6.75
CA GLU A 75 -11.15 8.10 -7.93
C GLU A 75 -10.86 8.93 -9.19
N TYR A 76 -11.03 10.25 -9.14
CA TYR A 76 -10.69 11.12 -10.27
C TYR A 76 -9.22 10.96 -10.70
N LEU A 77 -8.28 10.93 -9.74
CA LEU A 77 -6.87 10.71 -10.06
C LEU A 77 -6.62 9.33 -10.64
N CYS A 78 -7.21 8.28 -10.08
CA CYS A 78 -7.04 6.93 -10.59
C CYS A 78 -7.62 6.76 -12.00
N ASP A 79 -8.75 7.37 -12.29
CA ASP A 79 -9.34 7.38 -13.63
C ASP A 79 -8.50 8.18 -14.63
N SER A 80 -7.76 9.19 -14.15
CA SER A 80 -6.87 10.03 -14.96
C SER A 80 -5.48 9.42 -15.18
N LEU A 81 -5.11 8.39 -14.42
CA LEU A 81 -3.86 7.66 -14.53
C LEU A 81 -3.99 6.54 -15.56
N ASP A 82 -4.01 6.92 -16.84
CA ASP A 82 -4.15 5.98 -17.95
C ASP A 82 -2.80 5.44 -18.48
N SER A 83 -2.89 4.50 -19.43
CA SER A 83 -1.71 3.89 -20.07
C SER A 83 -0.96 4.80 -21.03
N ASP A 84 -1.47 5.99 -21.35
CA ASP A 84 -0.86 6.87 -22.35
C ASP A 84 0.14 7.84 -21.71
N LEU A 85 0.16 7.93 -20.37
CA LEU A 85 1.20 8.64 -19.64
C LEU A 85 2.61 8.09 -19.97
N SER A 86 3.54 9.01 -20.23
CA SER A 86 4.93 8.66 -20.46
C SER A 86 5.59 8.08 -19.20
N VAL A 87 6.54 7.16 -19.37
CA VAL A 87 7.22 6.52 -18.23
C VAL A 87 7.98 7.55 -17.38
N SER A 88 8.48 8.63 -17.99
CA SER A 88 9.12 9.74 -17.28
C SER A 88 8.15 10.53 -16.39
N LEU A 89 6.91 10.74 -16.85
CA LEU A 89 5.86 11.36 -16.03
C LEU A 89 5.43 10.42 -14.91
N VAL A 90 5.25 9.13 -15.20
CA VAL A 90 4.94 8.11 -14.17
C VAL A 90 6.02 8.06 -13.10
N ALA A 91 7.30 8.06 -13.47
CA ALA A 91 8.41 8.13 -12.50
C ALA A 91 8.35 9.40 -11.64
N SER A 92 8.01 10.55 -12.24
CA SER A 92 7.84 11.82 -11.52
C SER A 92 6.67 11.80 -10.53
N ILE A 93 5.59 11.09 -10.85
CA ILE A 93 4.45 10.85 -9.97
C ILE A 93 4.87 9.90 -8.86
N CYS A 94 5.48 8.74 -9.18
CA CYS A 94 5.99 7.77 -8.21
C CYS A 94 6.91 8.43 -7.17
N ALA A 95 7.83 9.30 -7.58
CA ALA A 95 8.73 9.98 -6.67
C ALA A 95 8.00 10.81 -5.59
N ARG A 96 6.88 11.45 -5.97
CA ARG A 96 6.04 12.25 -5.06
C ARG A 96 5.13 11.38 -4.22
N VAL A 97 4.48 10.40 -4.85
CA VAL A 97 3.55 9.49 -4.18
C VAL A 97 4.31 8.67 -3.14
N PHE A 98 5.40 8.01 -3.51
CA PHE A 98 6.17 7.17 -2.59
C PHE A 98 7.19 7.93 -1.75
N GLN A 99 7.29 9.25 -1.92
CA GLN A 99 8.18 10.15 -1.17
C GLN A 99 9.64 9.69 -1.18
N THR A 100 10.10 9.26 -2.35
CA THR A 100 11.41 8.65 -2.56
C THR A 100 11.92 8.97 -3.96
N ARG A 101 13.14 8.56 -4.29
CA ARG A 101 13.62 8.71 -5.66
C ARG A 101 12.98 7.64 -6.54
N ALA A 102 12.51 8.07 -7.69
CA ALA A 102 12.09 7.19 -8.76
C ALA A 102 12.67 7.68 -10.09
N SER A 103 13.05 6.75 -10.95
CA SER A 103 13.67 7.04 -12.25
C SER A 103 13.22 6.03 -13.29
N VAL A 104 13.28 6.44 -14.56
CA VAL A 104 13.08 5.51 -15.67
C VAL A 104 14.22 4.50 -15.69
N GLU A 105 13.89 3.22 -15.86
CA GLU A 105 14.85 2.13 -15.99
C GLU A 105 14.35 1.15 -17.06
N VAL A 106 15.27 0.39 -17.66
CA VAL A 106 14.93 -0.69 -18.59
C VAL A 106 15.27 -2.01 -17.92
N ASP A 107 14.28 -2.90 -17.82
CA ASP A 107 14.48 -4.21 -17.24
C ASP A 107 15.47 -5.03 -18.07
N SER A 108 16.54 -5.49 -17.42
CA SER A 108 17.64 -6.19 -18.11
C SER A 108 17.24 -7.55 -18.70
N ALA A 109 16.17 -8.18 -18.21
CA ALA A 109 15.74 -9.50 -18.64
C ALA A 109 14.75 -9.44 -19.81
N THR A 110 13.85 -8.46 -19.78
CA THR A 110 12.74 -8.30 -20.74
C THR A 110 12.98 -7.19 -21.75
N GLY A 111 13.90 -6.26 -21.47
CA GLY A 111 14.12 -5.05 -22.28
C GLY A 111 12.98 -4.03 -22.15
N GLN A 112 12.03 -4.25 -21.24
CA GLN A 112 10.88 -3.39 -21.07
C GLN A 112 11.23 -2.14 -20.27
N GLU A 113 10.79 -0.97 -20.74
CA GLU A 113 10.92 0.28 -19.99
C GLU A 113 9.90 0.35 -18.84
N GLY A 114 10.34 0.82 -17.69
CA GLY A 114 9.54 0.95 -16.49
C GLY A 114 10.13 1.96 -15.50
N VAL A 115 9.72 1.85 -14.24
CA VAL A 115 10.10 2.76 -13.17
C VAL A 115 10.84 1.99 -12.09
N SER A 116 12.05 2.46 -11.76
CA SER A 116 12.80 2.05 -10.57
C SER A 116 12.43 2.95 -9.41
N ILE A 117 12.06 2.38 -8.27
CA ILE A 117 11.67 3.12 -7.06
C ILE A 117 12.58 2.70 -5.91
N GLU A 118 13.27 3.65 -5.28
CA GLU A 118 14.05 3.39 -4.06
C GLU A 118 13.10 3.08 -2.89
N THR A 119 13.26 1.93 -2.22
CA THR A 119 12.37 1.51 -1.12
C THR A 119 12.67 2.26 0.19
N GLY A 120 13.91 2.72 0.37
CA GLY A 120 14.39 3.40 1.57
C GLY A 120 14.49 2.47 2.79
N MET A 121 14.66 1.17 2.56
CA MET A 121 14.60 0.12 3.57
C MET A 121 15.97 -0.25 4.16
N GLU A 122 17.07 0.33 3.66
CA GLU A 122 18.45 0.02 4.05
C GLU A 122 18.74 0.16 5.55
N ASP A 123 18.04 1.06 6.24
CA ASP A 123 18.20 1.32 7.69
C ASP A 123 17.02 0.79 8.53
N PHE A 124 16.14 -0.01 7.93
CA PHE A 124 14.98 -0.57 8.62
C PHE A 124 15.39 -1.71 9.55
N THR A 125 14.86 -1.73 10.78
CA THR A 125 14.99 -2.88 11.68
C THR A 125 13.67 -3.15 12.39
N CYS A 126 13.08 -4.33 12.14
CA CYS A 126 11.85 -4.73 12.82
C CYS A 126 12.08 -4.84 14.34
N ARG A 127 11.41 -3.98 15.11
CA ARG A 127 11.48 -3.99 16.59
C ARG A 127 10.54 -5.00 17.25
N GLN A 128 9.84 -5.82 16.46
CA GLN A 128 8.84 -6.78 16.96
C GLN A 128 7.80 -6.09 17.87
N CYS A 129 7.39 -4.87 17.54
CA CYS A 129 6.41 -4.14 18.32
C CYS A 129 4.98 -4.68 18.15
N GLY A 130 4.72 -5.44 17.08
CA GLY A 130 3.39 -5.96 16.73
C GLY A 130 2.44 -4.93 16.13
N GLN A 131 2.91 -3.72 15.78
CA GLN A 131 2.06 -2.65 15.23
C GLN A 131 1.36 -3.10 13.95
N CYS A 132 2.11 -3.69 13.03
CA CYS A 132 1.57 -4.23 11.78
C CYS A 132 0.44 -5.25 11.97
N CYS A 133 0.49 -6.04 13.04
CA CYS A 133 -0.56 -7.02 13.33
C CYS A 133 -1.84 -6.39 13.89
N ARG A 134 -1.77 -5.14 14.38
CA ARG A 134 -2.87 -4.44 15.07
C ARG A 134 -3.49 -3.32 14.25
N THR A 135 -2.75 -2.70 13.34
CA THR A 135 -3.21 -1.48 12.66
C THR A 135 -3.41 -1.62 11.16
N LEU A 136 -2.91 -2.69 10.55
CA LEU A 136 -3.06 -2.89 9.12
C LEU A 136 -4.37 -3.63 8.85
N ASP A 137 -5.10 -3.15 7.84
CA ASP A 137 -6.17 -3.90 7.23
C ASP A 137 -5.58 -4.83 6.15
N TYR A 138 -5.19 -6.04 6.56
CA TYR A 138 -4.65 -7.08 5.68
C TYR A 138 -5.65 -8.22 5.43
N GLN A 139 -6.89 -8.06 5.89
CA GLN A 139 -7.78 -9.19 6.09
C GLN A 139 -8.22 -9.87 4.79
N ARG A 140 -8.07 -9.18 3.66
CA ARG A 140 -8.47 -9.64 2.31
C ARG A 140 -7.27 -9.85 1.38
N GLU A 141 -6.05 -9.72 1.91
CA GLU A 141 -4.80 -9.75 1.13
C GLU A 141 -4.16 -11.15 1.08
N VAL A 142 -4.80 -12.15 1.68
CA VAL A 142 -4.36 -13.55 1.57
C VAL A 142 -4.74 -14.10 0.22
N ILE A 143 -3.75 -14.69 -0.45
CA ILE A 143 -3.91 -15.30 -1.76
C ILE A 143 -3.94 -16.82 -1.67
N GLU A 144 -4.44 -17.47 -2.72
CA GLU A 144 -4.52 -18.93 -2.83
C GLU A 144 -3.17 -19.62 -2.57
N LYS A 145 -2.06 -19.01 -2.98
CA LYS A 145 -0.70 -19.54 -2.75
C LYS A 145 -0.35 -19.62 -1.25
N ASP A 146 -0.80 -18.68 -0.43
CA ASP A 146 -0.55 -18.74 1.02
C ASP A 146 -1.36 -19.88 1.66
N VAL A 147 -2.60 -20.09 1.20
CA VAL A 147 -3.47 -21.17 1.68
C VAL A 147 -2.94 -22.54 1.25
N ALA A 148 -2.57 -22.69 -0.02
CA ALA A 148 -1.98 -23.93 -0.54
C ALA A 148 -0.72 -24.33 0.23
N LEU A 149 0.13 -23.36 0.60
CA LEU A 149 1.29 -23.60 1.44
C LEU A 149 0.89 -24.15 2.82
N TRP A 150 -0.14 -23.59 3.46
CA TRP A 150 -0.61 -24.08 4.76
C TRP A 150 -1.26 -25.46 4.68
N GLU A 151 -1.95 -25.77 3.58
CA GLU A 151 -2.48 -27.11 3.29
C GLU A 151 -1.37 -28.13 3.11
N GLU A 152 -0.36 -27.82 2.29
CA GLU A 152 0.81 -28.68 2.05
C GLU A 152 1.57 -28.98 3.35
N LEU A 153 1.73 -27.97 4.21
CA LEU A 153 2.41 -28.11 5.50
C LEU A 153 1.53 -28.70 6.61
N GLY A 154 0.28 -29.06 6.32
CA GLY A 154 -0.64 -29.64 7.30
C GLY A 154 -1.00 -28.69 8.46
N ARG A 155 -0.92 -27.37 8.24
CA ARG A 155 -1.14 -26.32 9.26
C ARG A 155 -2.62 -26.06 9.50
N SER A 156 -3.32 -27.09 9.96
CA SER A 156 -4.75 -27.03 10.34
C SER A 156 -5.04 -25.98 11.42
N ASP A 157 -4.05 -25.68 12.28
CA ASP A 157 -4.11 -24.63 13.28
C ASP A 157 -4.21 -23.23 12.67
N ILE A 158 -3.67 -23.01 11.46
CA ILE A 158 -3.81 -21.78 10.67
C ILE A 158 -5.09 -21.81 9.83
N LEU A 159 -5.31 -22.91 9.10
CA LEU A 159 -6.42 -23.04 8.15
C LEU A 159 -7.78 -22.85 8.80
N ARG A 160 -7.95 -23.22 10.07
CA ARG A 160 -9.22 -23.00 10.80
C ARG A 160 -9.59 -21.51 10.96
N TRP A 161 -8.64 -20.59 10.77
CA TRP A 161 -8.84 -19.14 10.83
C TRP A 161 -8.99 -18.50 9.44
N VAL A 162 -9.03 -19.31 8.37
CA VAL A 162 -9.17 -18.84 7.00
C VAL A 162 -10.63 -18.98 6.59
N GLY A 163 -11.28 -17.86 6.32
CA GLY A 163 -12.61 -17.84 5.68
C GLY A 163 -12.46 -18.03 4.18
N VAL A 164 -13.18 -18.99 3.59
CA VAL A 164 -13.20 -19.26 2.15
C VAL A 164 -14.56 -18.86 1.58
N PHE A 165 -14.55 -18.04 0.54
CA PHE A 165 -15.75 -17.54 -0.12
C PHE A 165 -15.65 -17.80 -1.62
N THR A 166 -16.69 -18.41 -2.18
CA THR A 166 -16.79 -18.66 -3.63
C THR A 166 -17.60 -17.55 -4.27
N GLY A 167 -16.98 -16.80 -5.18
CA GLY A 167 -17.68 -15.79 -5.98
C GLY A 167 -18.49 -16.39 -7.13
N GLU A 168 -19.28 -15.58 -7.82
CA GLU A 168 -20.13 -15.97 -8.95
C GLU A 168 -19.36 -16.67 -10.08
N SER A 169 -18.08 -16.32 -10.28
CA SER A 169 -17.19 -16.92 -11.27
C SER A 169 -16.55 -18.25 -10.83
N ASN A 170 -17.05 -18.87 -9.75
CA ASN A 170 -16.45 -20.03 -9.08
C ASN A 170 -15.00 -19.83 -8.61
N LYS A 171 -14.54 -18.57 -8.53
CA LYS A 171 -13.21 -18.21 -8.04
C LYS A 171 -13.25 -18.11 -6.52
N LYS A 172 -12.30 -18.77 -5.85
CA LYS A 172 -12.15 -18.68 -4.40
C LYS A 172 -11.53 -17.34 -4.02
N SER A 173 -12.06 -16.75 -2.97
CA SER A 173 -11.47 -15.62 -2.26
C SER A 173 -11.30 -15.99 -0.80
N TYR A 174 -10.25 -15.47 -0.18
CA TYR A 174 -9.85 -15.84 1.16
C TYR A 174 -9.89 -14.62 2.07
N ARG A 175 -10.24 -14.85 3.33
CA ARG A 175 -10.22 -13.84 4.38
C ARG A 175 -9.50 -14.37 5.60
N ILE A 176 -8.68 -13.52 6.21
CA ILE A 176 -8.03 -13.79 7.49
C ILE A 176 -8.19 -12.59 8.42
N TRP A 177 -8.19 -12.73 9.73
CA TRP A 177 -8.44 -13.97 10.44
C TRP A 177 -9.95 -14.03 10.71
N THR A 178 -10.61 -15.09 10.27
CA THR A 178 -12.02 -15.33 10.59
C THR A 178 -12.09 -16.19 11.84
N THR A 179 -12.95 -15.83 12.80
CA THR A 179 -13.14 -16.63 14.02
C THR A 179 -13.65 -18.03 13.64
N PRO A 180 -12.98 -19.13 14.10
CA PRO A 180 -13.34 -20.48 13.69
C PRO A 180 -14.80 -20.80 13.97
N GLY A 181 -15.49 -21.35 12.97
CA GLY A 181 -16.93 -21.67 13.05
C GLY A 181 -17.87 -20.49 12.78
N THR A 182 -17.35 -19.32 12.41
CA THR A 182 -18.14 -18.12 12.08
C THR A 182 -17.71 -17.51 10.74
N THR A 183 -18.40 -16.46 10.31
CA THR A 183 -18.00 -15.59 9.18
C THR A 183 -17.40 -14.26 9.63
N GLU A 184 -17.26 -14.05 10.94
CA GLU A 184 -16.81 -12.80 11.54
C GLU A 184 -15.30 -12.70 11.60
N PHE A 185 -14.78 -11.48 11.41
CA PHE A 185 -13.36 -11.22 11.62
C PHE A 185 -13.01 -11.31 13.11
N ALA A 186 -11.86 -11.90 13.41
CA ALA A 186 -11.28 -11.83 14.73
C ALA A 186 -10.87 -10.39 15.04
N GLU A 187 -11.02 -9.98 16.32
CA GLU A 187 -10.63 -8.64 16.79
C GLU A 187 -9.14 -8.34 16.59
N GLY A 188 -8.31 -9.38 16.44
CA GLY A 188 -6.89 -9.24 16.16
C GLY A 188 -6.28 -10.52 15.60
N CYS A 189 -4.99 -10.44 15.28
CA CYS A 189 -4.24 -11.61 14.80
C CYS A 189 -4.16 -12.68 15.89
N PRO A 190 -4.71 -13.90 15.66
CA PRO A 190 -4.69 -14.99 16.64
C PRO A 190 -3.29 -15.56 16.86
N PHE A 191 -2.35 -15.25 15.96
CA PHE A 191 -0.96 -15.69 16.04
C PHE A 191 -0.04 -14.61 16.63
N LEU A 192 -0.57 -13.48 17.10
CA LEU A 192 0.21 -12.46 17.79
C LEU A 192 0.31 -12.79 19.28
N LYS A 193 1.53 -13.09 19.76
CA LYS A 193 1.80 -13.33 21.18
C LYS A 193 2.61 -12.19 21.77
N ARG A 194 2.13 -11.59 22.87
CA ARG A 194 2.89 -10.58 23.62
C ARG A 194 3.82 -11.25 24.64
N ILE A 195 5.08 -10.86 24.65
CA ILE A 195 6.08 -11.23 25.64
C ILE A 195 6.25 -10.01 26.55
N SER A 196 5.49 -10.01 27.66
CA SER A 196 5.38 -8.85 28.55
C SER A 196 6.72 -8.45 29.19
N SER A 197 7.55 -9.42 29.55
CA SER A 197 8.88 -9.21 30.16
C SER A 197 9.84 -8.41 29.28
N GLU A 198 9.67 -8.44 27.96
CA GLU A 198 10.56 -7.80 26.98
C GLU A 198 9.89 -6.65 26.22
N ASN A 199 8.63 -6.35 26.52
CA ASN A 199 7.79 -5.44 25.74
C ASN A 199 7.83 -5.72 24.22
N ARG A 200 7.90 -7.01 23.85
CA ARG A 200 7.98 -7.49 22.46
C ARG A 200 6.72 -8.28 22.11
N SER A 201 6.43 -8.35 20.82
CA SER A 201 5.37 -9.17 20.24
C SER A 201 5.97 -10.12 19.21
N VAL A 202 5.64 -11.40 19.33
CA VAL A 202 6.14 -12.45 18.43
C VAL A 202 4.98 -13.00 17.61
N CYS A 203 5.25 -13.27 16.34
CA CYS A 203 4.32 -13.99 15.47
C CYS A 203 4.57 -15.49 15.63
N MET A 204 3.55 -16.23 16.06
CA MET A 204 3.63 -17.68 16.28
C MET A 204 3.73 -18.49 14.98
N ILE A 205 3.56 -17.85 13.82
CA ILE A 205 3.62 -18.44 12.48
C ILE A 205 4.71 -17.80 11.63
N GLN A 206 5.80 -17.35 12.25
CA GLN A 206 6.84 -16.51 11.63
C GLN A 206 7.39 -17.06 10.31
N ASP A 207 7.58 -18.37 10.25
CA ASP A 207 8.11 -19.16 9.13
C ASP A 207 7.12 -19.30 7.97
N VAL A 208 5.83 -19.37 8.28
CA VAL A 208 4.76 -19.58 7.30
C VAL A 208 3.79 -18.40 7.20
N LYS A 209 4.24 -17.19 7.54
CA LYS A 209 3.44 -15.98 7.40
C LYS A 209 2.89 -15.84 5.98
N PRO A 210 1.66 -15.30 5.81
CA PRO A 210 1.17 -14.99 4.48
C PRO A 210 2.04 -13.91 3.82
N GLY A 211 2.00 -13.84 2.49
CA GLY A 211 2.78 -12.89 1.69
C GLY A 211 2.69 -11.45 2.21
N ILE A 212 1.46 -10.97 2.44
CA ILE A 212 1.20 -9.61 2.95
C ILE A 212 1.93 -9.31 4.27
N CYS A 213 2.00 -10.27 5.19
CA CYS A 213 2.69 -10.09 6.47
C CYS A 213 4.23 -10.17 6.34
N ARG A 214 4.74 -10.93 5.38
CA ARG A 214 6.19 -11.05 5.11
C ARG A 214 6.75 -9.82 4.42
N GLN A 215 5.96 -9.23 3.53
CA GLN A 215 6.36 -8.06 2.74
C GLN A 215 6.27 -6.75 3.51
N TYR A 216 5.73 -6.76 4.74
CA TYR A 216 5.61 -5.55 5.53
C TYR A 216 6.90 -5.17 6.29
N PRO A 217 7.27 -3.87 6.30
CA PRO A 217 6.77 -2.81 5.42
C PRO A 217 7.46 -2.90 4.06
N SER A 218 6.73 -2.58 3.00
CA SER A 218 7.24 -2.63 1.63
C SER A 218 8.10 -1.42 1.24
N SER A 219 8.00 -0.33 2.01
CA SER A 219 8.78 0.89 1.83
C SER A 219 8.88 1.69 3.12
N ARG A 220 9.82 2.64 3.15
CA ARG A 220 9.94 3.60 4.26
C ARG A 220 8.66 4.40 4.46
N LYS A 221 8.03 4.87 3.39
CA LYS A 221 6.74 5.58 3.46
C LYS A 221 5.70 4.70 4.13
N HIS A 222 5.53 3.46 3.68
CA HIS A 222 4.56 2.53 4.24
C HIS A 222 4.79 2.32 5.75
N ALA A 223 6.04 2.13 6.17
CA ALA A 223 6.39 2.01 7.59
C ALA A 223 6.00 3.26 8.40
N VAL A 224 6.34 4.45 7.92
CA VAL A 224 6.05 5.73 8.61
C VAL A 224 4.56 5.98 8.71
N MET A 225 3.83 5.85 7.59
CA MET A 225 2.39 6.11 7.52
C MET A 225 1.57 5.18 8.40
N THR A 226 2.09 3.99 8.73
CA THR A 226 1.36 2.96 9.48
C THR A 226 1.79 2.79 10.94
N GLY A 227 2.63 3.68 11.48
CA GLY A 227 3.01 3.57 12.90
C GLY A 227 4.29 2.82 13.21
N CYS A 228 5.02 2.33 12.20
CA CYS A 228 6.12 1.41 12.44
C CYS A 228 7.32 2.13 13.07
N PRO A 229 7.80 1.70 14.25
CA PRO A 229 8.96 2.29 14.89
C PRO A 229 10.29 1.75 14.33
N GLY A 230 10.27 1.07 13.17
CA GLY A 230 11.44 0.34 12.65
C GLY A 230 12.62 1.21 12.23
N PHE A 231 12.39 2.51 12.01
CA PHE A 231 13.43 3.49 11.68
C PHE A 231 13.91 4.25 12.92
N LYS A 232 15.19 4.65 12.95
CA LYS A 232 15.74 5.51 14.02
C LYS A 232 15.10 6.91 13.92
N GLY A 233 14.69 7.47 15.07
CA GLY A 233 14.14 8.83 15.13
C GLY A 233 12.66 8.98 14.78
N SER A 234 11.93 7.90 14.49
CA SER A 234 10.47 7.92 14.30
C SER A 234 9.74 8.15 15.64
N ARG A 235 9.78 9.38 16.16
CA ARG A 235 8.76 9.80 17.13
C ARG A 235 7.50 10.09 16.31
N PHE A 236 6.48 9.25 16.48
CA PHE A 236 5.13 9.58 16.08
C PHE A 236 4.76 10.88 16.78
N LYS A 237 4.60 11.98 16.03
CA LYS A 237 3.79 13.09 16.49
C LYS A 237 2.35 12.67 16.15
N GLY A 238 1.62 12.27 17.18
CA GLY A 238 0.17 12.13 17.09
C GLY A 238 -0.50 13.48 16.84
#